data_AF-A0A9E0PPL4-F1
#
_entry.id   AF-A0A9E0PPL4-F1
#
_cell.length_a   1.000
_cell.length_b   1.000
_cell.length_c   1.000
_cell.angle_alpha   90.00
_cell.angle_beta   90.00
_cell.angle_gamma   90.00
#
_symmetry.space_group_name_H-M   'P 1'
#
loop_
_entity.id
_entity.type
_entity.pdbx_description
1 polymer ?
#
loop_
_entity_poly.entity_id
_entity_poly.type
_entity_poly.pdbx_seq_one_letter_code
_entity_poly.pdbx_strand_id
1 'polypeptide(L)'
;MYTSKEVLKSALVEKGFSSVKFPGGGGDERRHTSTVLMWSLIGDELVFVVLPHRHVDPALMKIVSEVHTKDETSYDTAVREVEEETGIHLDRNNLYKYFDYEFERKGQTMKKHFFIAKIDVSTIEEFGDQIRESLFEEDSGYPVVVTLGTLVKFLNDDKNNAGLYSKVSLRYAVERIHQEIPESVGNKSYALIAHYPGKKDIRKIFKSFALC
;
A
#
# COMPACT_ATOMS: atom_id res chain seq x y z
N MET A 1 21.51 5.91 -0.98
CA MET A 1 22.13 4.56 -1.04
C MET A 1 21.00 3.55 -1.16
N TYR A 2 20.85 2.85 -2.30
CA TYR A 2 19.67 2.00 -2.54
C TYR A 2 19.80 0.64 -1.86
N THR A 3 18.78 0.27 -1.09
CA THR A 3 18.64 -1.04 -0.44
C THR A 3 18.55 -2.14 -1.51
N SER A 4 19.50 -3.08 -1.52
CA SER A 4 19.47 -4.21 -2.47
C SER A 4 18.29 -5.16 -2.18
N LYS A 5 17.94 -6.02 -3.15
CA LYS A 5 16.93 -7.08 -2.97
C LYS A 5 17.29 -8.00 -1.80
N GLU A 6 18.58 -8.30 -1.63
CA GLU A 6 19.09 -9.12 -0.55
C GLU A 6 18.97 -8.40 0.81
N VAL A 7 19.23 -7.09 0.87
CA VAL A 7 19.07 -6.30 2.10
C VAL A 7 17.59 -6.14 2.47
N LEU A 8 16.69 -5.95 1.49
CA LEU A 8 15.26 -5.91 1.75
C LEU A 8 14.72 -7.30 2.15
N LYS A 9 15.09 -8.38 1.45
CA LYS A 9 14.67 -9.75 1.83
C LYS A 9 15.20 -10.12 3.21
N SER A 10 16.47 -9.82 3.52
CA SER A 10 17.05 -10.10 4.83
C SER A 10 16.38 -9.25 5.91
N ALA A 11 16.18 -7.95 5.69
CA ALA A 11 15.52 -7.06 6.64
C ALA A 11 14.03 -7.42 6.90
N LEU A 12 13.32 -7.92 5.88
CA LEU A 12 11.95 -8.39 6.03
C LEU A 12 11.88 -9.77 6.73
N VAL A 13 12.74 -10.71 6.36
CA VAL A 13 12.75 -12.08 6.90
C VAL A 13 13.35 -12.16 8.31
N GLU A 14 14.47 -11.48 8.56
CA GLU A 14 15.13 -11.42 9.89
C GLU A 14 14.24 -10.77 10.95
N LYS A 15 13.35 -9.85 10.56
CA LYS A 15 12.38 -9.20 11.45
C LYS A 15 11.02 -9.90 11.50
N GLY A 16 10.86 -11.04 10.82
CA GLY A 16 9.66 -11.87 10.86
C GLY A 16 8.45 -11.33 10.09
N PHE A 17 8.65 -10.52 9.05
CA PHE A 17 7.58 -10.04 8.17
C PHE A 17 7.35 -11.00 7.00
N SER A 18 6.08 -11.25 6.66
CA SER A 18 5.67 -12.25 5.66
C SER A 18 4.99 -11.65 4.43
N SER A 19 4.66 -10.35 4.46
CA SER A 19 3.93 -9.65 3.40
C SER A 19 4.29 -8.16 3.39
N VAL A 20 3.82 -7.45 2.35
CA VAL A 20 3.87 -5.99 2.30
C VAL A 20 2.47 -5.44 2.04
N LYS A 21 2.12 -4.36 2.74
CA LYS A 21 0.93 -3.55 2.47
C LYS A 21 1.35 -2.17 1.96
N PHE A 22 0.42 -1.50 1.28
CA PHE A 22 0.55 -0.08 1.02
C PHE A 22 -0.08 0.68 2.18
N PRO A 23 0.44 1.88 2.52
CA PRO A 23 -0.15 2.70 3.57
C PRO A 23 -1.63 2.98 3.37
N GLY A 24 -2.36 3.18 4.45
CA GLY A 24 -3.79 3.44 4.46
C GLY A 24 -4.55 2.49 5.37
N GLY A 25 -5.69 2.95 5.87
CA GLY A 25 -6.45 2.27 6.91
C GLY A 25 -7.94 2.57 6.83
N GLY A 26 -8.62 2.50 7.97
CA GLY A 26 -10.06 2.72 8.07
C GLY A 26 -10.39 4.16 8.41
N GLY A 27 -11.45 4.71 7.83
CA GLY A 27 -11.99 5.97 8.31
C GLY A 27 -12.56 5.81 9.72
N ASP A 28 -12.73 6.92 10.44
CA ASP A 28 -13.28 6.98 11.80
C ASP A 28 -14.63 6.25 11.93
N GLU A 29 -15.54 6.43 10.96
CA GLU A 29 -16.83 5.72 10.92
C GLU A 29 -16.72 4.23 10.54
N ARG A 30 -15.53 3.79 10.12
CA ARG A 30 -15.24 2.47 9.55
C ARG A 30 -16.18 2.06 8.42
N ARG A 31 -16.81 3.00 7.71
CA ARG A 31 -17.63 2.74 6.50
C ARG A 31 -16.79 2.61 5.24
N HIS A 32 -15.63 3.25 5.24
CA HIS A 32 -14.67 3.13 4.16
C HIS A 32 -13.25 2.90 4.67
N THR A 33 -12.42 2.42 3.75
CA THR A 33 -10.98 2.23 3.94
C THR A 33 -10.23 2.89 2.80
N SER A 34 -9.01 3.34 3.05
CA SER A 34 -8.10 3.91 2.06
C SER A 34 -6.92 2.97 1.83
N THR A 35 -6.30 3.09 0.67
CA THR A 35 -4.97 2.56 0.40
C THR A 35 -4.26 3.49 -0.56
N VAL A 36 -3.04 3.86 -0.24
CA VAL A 36 -2.26 4.89 -0.92
C VAL A 36 -0.98 4.28 -1.47
N LEU A 37 -0.83 4.28 -2.79
CA LEU A 37 0.46 4.01 -3.43
C LEU A 37 1.22 5.31 -3.56
N MET A 38 2.23 5.48 -2.72
CA MET A 38 3.18 6.57 -2.83
C MET A 38 4.33 6.17 -3.73
N TRP A 39 4.66 7.02 -4.71
CA TRP A 39 5.68 6.74 -5.71
C TRP A 39 6.61 7.94 -5.93
N SER A 40 7.84 7.66 -6.36
CA SER A 40 8.75 8.67 -6.88
C SER A 40 9.61 8.08 -8.00
N LEU A 41 10.24 8.97 -8.77
CA LEU A 41 11.23 8.61 -9.78
C LEU A 41 12.60 9.04 -9.29
N ILE A 42 13.52 8.10 -9.08
CA ILE A 42 14.90 8.39 -8.69
C ILE A 42 15.83 7.87 -9.77
N GLY A 43 16.43 8.78 -10.54
CA GLY A 43 17.08 8.43 -11.80
C GLY A 43 16.08 7.81 -12.77
N ASP A 44 16.40 6.61 -13.29
CA ASP A 44 15.52 5.83 -14.20
C ASP A 44 14.74 4.72 -13.48
N GLU A 45 14.66 4.76 -12.15
CA GLU A 45 14.00 3.74 -11.35
C GLU A 45 12.76 4.30 -10.66
N LEU A 46 11.64 3.60 -10.87
CA LEU A 46 10.39 3.87 -10.19
C LEU A 46 10.39 3.18 -8.83
N VAL A 47 10.21 3.97 -7.77
CA VAL A 47 10.21 3.50 -6.39
C VAL A 47 8.85 3.71 -5.73
N PHE A 48 8.54 2.86 -4.76
CA PHE A 48 7.31 2.88 -3.98
C PHE A 48 7.61 2.79 -2.49
N VAL A 49 6.78 3.43 -1.67
CA VAL A 49 6.78 3.23 -0.21
C VAL A 49 5.82 2.09 0.12
N VAL A 50 6.30 1.13 0.90
CA VAL A 50 5.52 -0.01 1.39
C VAL A 50 5.75 -0.22 2.88
N LEU A 51 4.77 -0.83 3.55
CA LEU A 51 4.86 -1.23 4.94
C LEU A 51 5.06 -2.76 5.01
N PRO A 52 6.16 -3.25 5.60
CA PRO A 52 6.29 -4.63 6.03
C PRO A 52 5.12 -5.02 6.93
N HIS A 53 4.56 -6.20 6.73
CA HIS A 53 3.39 -6.64 7.48
C HIS A 53 3.52 -8.11 7.87
N ARG A 54 3.30 -8.41 9.15
CA ARG A 54 3.26 -9.78 9.67
C ARG A 54 1.91 -10.39 9.34
N HIS A 55 1.89 -11.68 9.00
CA HIS A 55 0.62 -12.37 8.87
C HIS A 55 -0.02 -12.48 10.26
N VAL A 56 -1.06 -11.70 10.49
CA VAL A 56 -1.90 -11.77 11.68
C VAL A 56 -3.02 -12.75 11.37
N ASP A 57 -3.17 -13.76 12.23
CA ASP A 57 -4.36 -14.59 12.18
C ASP A 57 -5.60 -13.68 12.32
N PRO A 58 -6.56 -13.71 11.36
CA PRO A 58 -7.78 -12.92 11.46
C PRO A 58 -8.54 -13.12 12.78
N ALA A 59 -8.37 -14.27 13.45
CA ALA A 59 -8.95 -14.56 14.76
C ALA A 59 -8.30 -13.78 15.92
N LEU A 60 -7.07 -13.29 15.74
CA LEU A 60 -6.28 -12.55 16.74
C LEU A 60 -6.31 -11.04 16.57
N MET A 61 -6.88 -10.52 15.47
CA MET A 61 -7.09 -9.08 15.29
C MET A 61 -7.96 -8.52 16.41
N LYS A 62 -7.33 -7.92 17.42
CA LYS A 62 -8.04 -7.17 18.46
C LYS A 62 -8.75 -6.01 17.80
N ILE A 63 -10.08 -6.01 17.92
CA ILE A 63 -10.90 -4.88 17.53
C ILE A 63 -10.58 -3.77 18.52
N VAL A 64 -9.72 -2.82 18.13
CA VAL A 64 -9.61 -1.56 18.87
C VAL A 64 -10.96 -0.87 18.72
N SER A 65 -11.70 -0.80 19.82
CA SER A 65 -13.04 -0.21 19.88
C SER A 65 -12.94 1.16 20.54
N GLU A 66 -12.70 2.20 19.75
CA GLU A 66 -13.05 3.56 20.17
C GLU A 66 -13.77 4.23 19.01
N VAL A 67 -14.97 4.70 19.31
CA VAL A 67 -15.88 5.34 18.38
C VAL A 67 -15.58 6.82 18.42
N HIS A 68 -14.87 7.32 17.40
CA HIS A 68 -14.83 8.73 17.10
C HIS A 68 -15.79 9.01 15.95
N THR A 69 -16.79 9.85 16.20
CA THR A 69 -17.80 10.24 15.20
C THR A 69 -17.36 11.54 14.53
N LYS A 70 -16.45 11.44 13.57
CA LYS A 70 -16.24 12.48 12.55
C LYS A 70 -16.57 11.90 11.19
N ASP A 71 -17.32 12.65 10.40
CA ASP A 71 -17.52 12.38 8.96
C ASP A 71 -16.20 12.65 8.22
N GLU A 72 -15.23 11.75 8.37
CA GLU A 72 -13.95 11.83 7.68
C GLU A 72 -14.14 11.45 6.20
N THR A 73 -13.68 12.28 5.25
CA THR A 73 -13.77 11.89 3.84
C THR A 73 -12.71 10.84 3.50
N SER A 74 -12.93 10.04 2.45
CA SER A 74 -11.92 9.07 1.99
C SER A 74 -10.53 9.66 1.68
N TYR A 75 -10.46 10.94 1.30
CA TYR A 75 -9.20 11.65 1.09
C TYR A 75 -8.53 12.02 2.42
N ASP A 76 -9.33 12.47 3.40
CA ASP A 76 -8.81 12.82 4.73
C ASP A 76 -8.30 11.57 5.44
N THR A 77 -9.04 10.45 5.37
CA THR A 77 -8.59 9.13 5.84
C THR A 77 -7.29 8.70 5.18
N ALA A 78 -7.13 8.92 3.88
CA ALA A 78 -5.90 8.55 3.18
C ALA A 78 -4.70 9.37 3.65
N VAL A 79 -4.86 10.69 3.81
CA VAL A 79 -3.79 11.57 4.29
C VAL A 79 -3.42 11.24 5.73
N ARG A 80 -4.42 11.13 6.63
CA ARG A 80 -4.21 10.81 8.05
C ARG A 80 -3.48 9.48 8.23
N GLU A 81 -3.97 8.41 7.61
CA GLU A 81 -3.38 7.08 7.76
C GLU A 81 -1.96 7.00 7.18
N VAL A 82 -1.68 7.72 6.08
CA VAL A 82 -0.31 7.83 5.56
C VAL A 82 0.59 8.51 6.60
N GLU A 83 0.14 9.63 7.18
CA GLU A 83 0.93 10.35 8.18
C GLU A 83 1.12 9.53 9.47
N GLU A 84 0.10 8.80 9.91
CA GLU A 84 0.16 7.94 11.10
C GLU A 84 1.06 6.70 10.90
N GLU A 85 0.94 6.00 9.76
CA GLU A 85 1.68 4.76 9.51
C GLU A 85 3.10 5.00 9.00
N THR A 86 3.36 6.15 8.36
CA THR A 86 4.65 6.41 7.70
C THR A 86 5.35 7.67 8.19
N GLY A 87 4.67 8.60 8.85
CA GLY A 87 5.21 9.93 9.16
C GLY A 87 5.34 10.86 7.95
N ILE A 88 4.89 10.44 6.76
CA ILE A 88 4.88 11.30 5.55
C ILE A 88 3.70 12.24 5.62
N HIS A 89 3.97 13.54 5.64
CA HIS A 89 2.92 14.53 5.42
C HIS A 89 2.57 14.58 3.94
N LEU A 90 1.32 14.22 3.62
CA LEU A 90 0.84 14.13 2.25
C LEU A 90 -0.12 15.29 1.94
N ASP A 91 0.23 16.11 0.95
CA ASP A 91 -0.71 17.12 0.44
C ASP A 91 -1.89 16.42 -0.26
N ARG A 92 -3.10 16.69 0.22
CA ARG A 92 -4.36 16.20 -0.35
C ARG A 92 -4.47 16.47 -1.85
N ASN A 93 -3.91 17.59 -2.35
CA ASN A 93 -3.96 17.94 -3.77
C ASN A 93 -3.08 17.04 -4.65
N ASN A 94 -2.10 16.36 -4.05
CA ASN A 94 -1.25 15.39 -4.73
C ASN A 94 -1.83 13.97 -4.70
N LEU A 95 -2.99 13.79 -4.07
CA LEU A 95 -3.66 12.51 -3.94
C LEU A 95 -4.68 12.31 -5.07
N TYR A 96 -4.45 11.31 -5.91
CA TYR A 96 -5.33 10.97 -7.02
C TYR A 96 -6.02 9.65 -6.77
N LYS A 97 -7.35 9.68 -6.78
CA LYS A 97 -8.16 8.46 -6.69
C LYS A 97 -8.20 7.76 -8.05
N TYR A 98 -7.75 6.51 -8.12
CA TYR A 98 -7.71 5.75 -9.38
C TYR A 98 -8.61 4.51 -9.38
N PHE A 99 -9.03 4.04 -8.21
CA PHE A 99 -9.83 2.82 -8.10
C PHE A 99 -10.70 2.82 -6.84
N ASP A 100 -11.89 2.23 -6.97
CA ASP A 100 -12.85 2.00 -5.88
C ASP A 100 -13.39 0.58 -5.95
N TYR A 101 -13.66 0.04 -4.77
CA TYR A 101 -14.27 -1.26 -4.61
C TYR A 101 -15.26 -1.31 -3.45
N GLU A 102 -16.39 -2.00 -3.64
CA GLU A 102 -17.40 -2.20 -2.60
C GLU A 102 -17.45 -3.70 -2.24
N PHE A 103 -17.54 -3.99 -0.94
CA PHE A 103 -17.57 -5.36 -0.42
C PHE A 103 -18.45 -5.49 0.82
N GLU A 104 -18.98 -6.68 1.06
CA GLU A 104 -19.77 -6.96 2.25
C GLU A 104 -18.86 -7.46 3.38
N ARG A 105 -18.99 -6.89 4.58
CA ARG A 105 -18.35 -7.37 5.81
C ARG A 105 -19.36 -7.31 6.95
N LYS A 106 -19.63 -8.45 7.61
CA LYS A 106 -20.60 -8.55 8.73
C LYS A 106 -21.99 -7.97 8.39
N GLY A 107 -22.46 -8.17 7.16
CA GLY A 107 -23.76 -7.69 6.68
C GLY A 107 -23.84 -6.18 6.40
N GLN A 108 -22.71 -5.49 6.32
CA GLN A 108 -22.62 -4.09 5.91
C GLN A 108 -21.81 -3.96 4.62
N THR A 109 -22.32 -3.13 3.71
CA THR A 109 -21.57 -2.70 2.52
C THR A 109 -20.48 -1.71 2.92
N MET A 110 -19.25 -2.12 2.71
CA MET A 110 -18.03 -1.36 2.95
C MET A 110 -17.46 -0.85 1.63
N LYS A 111 -16.78 0.31 1.66
CA LYS A 111 -16.07 0.83 0.49
C LYS A 111 -14.56 0.88 0.72
N LYS A 112 -13.79 0.49 -0.28
CA LYS A 112 -12.33 0.65 -0.31
C LYS A 112 -11.94 1.59 -1.43
N HIS A 113 -11.21 2.63 -1.05
CA HIS A 113 -10.73 3.68 -1.93
C HIS A 113 -9.24 3.55 -2.14
N PHE A 114 -8.82 3.69 -3.40
CA PHE A 114 -7.43 3.53 -3.79
C PHE A 114 -6.92 4.81 -4.40
N PHE A 115 -5.82 5.26 -3.84
CA PHE A 115 -5.20 6.52 -4.17
C PHE A 115 -3.76 6.32 -4.57
N ILE A 116 -3.28 7.21 -5.40
CA ILE A 116 -1.89 7.31 -5.79
C ILE A 116 -1.40 8.71 -5.50
N ALA A 117 -0.17 8.82 -5.01
CA ALA A 117 0.45 10.10 -4.77
C ALA A 117 1.92 10.07 -5.18
N LYS A 118 2.34 11.13 -5.87
CA LYS A 118 3.75 11.37 -6.13
C LYS A 118 4.35 12.00 -4.87
N ILE A 119 5.47 11.47 -4.41
CA ILE A 119 6.23 12.00 -3.27
C ILE A 119 7.62 12.49 -3.70
N ASP A 120 8.13 13.49 -3.00
CA ASP A 120 9.45 14.04 -3.26
C ASP A 120 10.56 13.10 -2.78
N VAL A 121 11.68 13.10 -3.52
CA VAL A 121 12.84 12.25 -3.21
C VAL A 121 13.49 12.65 -1.89
N SER A 122 13.45 13.93 -1.50
CA SER A 122 13.93 14.39 -0.20
C SER A 122 13.16 13.76 0.95
N THR A 123 11.84 13.60 0.82
CA THR A 123 11.01 12.89 1.79
C THR A 123 11.46 11.45 1.94
N ILE A 124 11.88 10.80 0.85
CA ILE A 124 12.41 9.42 0.84
C ILE A 124 13.80 9.33 1.49
N GLU A 125 14.67 10.32 1.27
CA GLU A 125 16.04 10.31 1.81
C GLU A 125 16.06 10.56 3.32
N GLU A 126 15.14 11.39 3.84
CA GLU A 126 14.96 11.61 5.28
C GLU A 126 14.57 10.33 6.04
N PHE A 127 13.92 9.34 5.38
CA PHE A 127 13.65 8.01 5.96
C PHE A 127 14.91 7.18 6.20
N GLY A 128 15.97 7.39 5.41
CA GLY A 128 17.20 6.60 5.52
C GLY A 128 17.89 6.77 6.88
N ASP A 129 17.73 7.95 7.49
CA ASP A 129 18.47 8.35 8.69
C ASP A 129 17.60 8.49 9.95
N GLN A 130 16.27 8.53 9.82
CA GLN A 130 15.35 8.65 10.96
C GLN A 130 14.39 7.47 11.03
N ILE A 131 14.87 6.35 11.59
CA ILE A 131 14.00 5.33 12.15
C ILE A 131 13.36 5.92 13.42
N ARG A 132 12.25 6.64 13.26
CA ARG A 132 11.43 7.05 14.40
C ARG A 132 10.62 5.83 14.84
N GLU A 133 10.95 5.32 16.02
CA GLU A 133 10.06 4.44 16.79
C GLU A 133 8.80 5.24 17.14
N SER A 134 7.83 5.34 16.22
CA SER A 134 6.54 5.88 16.59
C SER A 134 5.43 5.27 15.74
N LEU A 135 4.48 4.65 16.44
CA LEU A 135 3.07 4.38 16.07
C LEU A 135 2.75 3.09 15.30
N PHE A 136 3.41 1.96 15.58
CA PHE A 136 3.05 0.70 14.91
C PHE A 136 1.97 -0.08 15.67
N GLU A 137 0.88 -0.42 14.97
CA GLU A 137 0.12 -1.64 15.24
C GLU A 137 1.12 -2.79 15.46
N GLU A 138 0.89 -3.69 16.44
CA GLU A 138 1.82 -4.78 16.81
C GLU A 138 2.27 -5.65 15.60
N ASP A 139 1.56 -5.54 14.48
CA ASP A 139 1.66 -6.36 13.28
C ASP A 139 2.33 -5.68 12.07
N SER A 140 2.56 -4.36 12.10
CA SER A 140 3.14 -3.58 11.00
C SER A 140 4.56 -3.11 11.31
N GLY A 141 5.43 -3.09 10.30
CA GLY A 141 6.81 -2.60 10.40
C GLY A 141 7.02 -1.23 9.76
N TYR A 142 8.23 -0.69 9.91
CA TYR A 142 8.65 0.61 9.38
C TYR A 142 8.45 0.75 7.86
N PRO A 143 8.07 1.93 7.35
CA PRO A 143 7.99 2.18 5.91
C PRO A 143 9.34 1.92 5.23
N VAL A 144 9.29 1.25 4.09
CA VAL A 144 10.47 0.94 3.27
C VAL A 144 10.23 1.39 1.85
N VAL A 145 11.27 1.99 1.27
CA VAL A 145 11.28 2.39 -0.14
C VAL A 145 11.85 1.26 -0.98
N VAL A 146 11.09 0.82 -1.98
CA VAL A 146 11.43 -0.34 -2.81
C VAL A 146 11.28 0.00 -4.28
N THR A 147 12.20 -0.50 -5.12
CA THR A 147 12.03 -0.39 -6.58
C THR A 147 10.86 -1.26 -7.05
N LEU A 148 10.21 -0.87 -8.15
CA LEU A 148 9.14 -1.67 -8.75
C LEU A 148 9.58 -3.11 -9.00
N GLY A 149 10.79 -3.32 -9.54
CA GLY A 149 11.31 -4.67 -9.80
C GLY A 149 11.46 -5.51 -8.53
N THR A 150 11.79 -4.90 -7.40
CA THR A 150 11.89 -5.60 -6.11
C THR A 150 10.51 -5.92 -5.55
N LEU A 151 9.58 -4.97 -5.60
CA LEU A 151 8.20 -5.17 -5.18
C LEU A 151 7.51 -6.28 -5.99
N VAL A 152 7.69 -6.30 -7.31
CA VAL A 152 7.14 -7.35 -8.20
C VAL A 152 7.68 -8.73 -7.84
N LYS A 153 8.98 -8.85 -7.60
CA LYS A 153 9.60 -10.13 -7.17
C LYS A 153 9.00 -10.60 -5.84
N PHE A 154 8.83 -9.69 -4.88
CA PHE A 154 8.26 -10.02 -3.57
C PHE A 154 6.79 -10.46 -3.69
N LEU A 155 5.95 -9.69 -4.39
CA LEU A 155 4.53 -10.01 -4.55
C LEU A 155 4.32 -11.33 -5.31
N ASN A 156 5.21 -11.70 -6.23
CA ASN A 156 5.14 -12.98 -6.92
C ASN A 156 5.51 -14.18 -6.03
N ASP A 157 6.39 -13.98 -5.05
CA ASP A 157 6.73 -14.98 -4.04
C ASP A 157 5.58 -15.14 -2.99
N ASP A 158 4.80 -14.08 -2.73
CA ASP A 158 3.65 -14.11 -1.81
C ASP A 158 2.45 -14.84 -2.42
N LYS A 159 2.13 -16.01 -1.85
CA LYS A 159 0.99 -16.85 -2.25
C LYS A 159 -0.32 -16.49 -1.53
N ASN A 160 -0.30 -15.52 -0.62
CA ASN A 160 -1.46 -15.17 0.20
C ASN A 160 -2.40 -14.17 -0.51
N ASN A 161 -3.63 -14.05 0.00
CA ASN A 161 -4.64 -13.12 -0.53
C ASN A 161 -4.19 -11.64 -0.48
N ALA A 162 -3.35 -11.27 0.48
CA ALA A 162 -2.74 -9.94 0.57
C ALA A 162 -1.90 -9.60 -0.67
N GLY A 163 -1.12 -10.56 -1.18
CA GLY A 163 -0.35 -10.42 -2.42
C GLY A 163 -1.25 -10.17 -3.64
N LEU A 164 -2.43 -10.80 -3.72
CA LEU A 164 -3.35 -10.62 -4.84
C LEU A 164 -3.94 -9.20 -4.86
N TYR A 165 -4.31 -8.66 -3.70
CA TYR A 165 -4.76 -7.27 -3.54
C TYR A 165 -3.68 -6.28 -4.02
N SER A 166 -2.46 -6.43 -3.51
CA SER A 166 -1.34 -5.54 -3.82
C SER A 166 -0.96 -5.59 -5.31
N LYS A 167 -1.05 -6.77 -5.94
CA LYS A 167 -0.84 -6.93 -7.40
C LYS A 167 -1.83 -6.11 -8.22
N VAL A 168 -3.13 -6.20 -7.92
CA VAL A 168 -4.14 -5.44 -8.68
C VAL A 168 -3.97 -3.95 -8.46
N SER A 169 -3.72 -3.54 -7.21
CA SER A 169 -3.47 -2.14 -6.86
C SER A 169 -2.28 -1.56 -7.63
N LEU A 170 -1.16 -2.30 -7.66
CA LEU A 170 0.06 -1.90 -8.35
C LEU A 170 -0.14 -1.79 -9.86
N ARG A 171 -0.91 -2.71 -10.45
CA ARG A 171 -1.22 -2.66 -11.89
C ARG A 171 -1.87 -1.34 -12.29
N TYR A 172 -2.97 -0.98 -11.62
CA TYR A 172 -3.72 0.25 -11.93
C TYR A 172 -2.91 1.51 -11.63
N ALA A 173 -2.10 1.49 -10.57
CA ALA A 173 -1.19 2.58 -10.26
C ALA A 173 -0.17 2.82 -11.38
N VAL A 174 0.50 1.76 -11.86
CA VAL A 174 1.48 1.85 -12.95
C VAL A 174 0.82 2.30 -14.26
N GLU A 175 -0.38 1.78 -14.57
CA GLU A 175 -1.17 2.25 -15.72
C GLU A 175 -1.45 3.75 -15.65
N ARG A 176 -1.74 4.29 -14.46
CA ARG A 176 -2.03 5.72 -14.26
C ARG A 176 -0.78 6.60 -14.39
N ILE A 177 0.34 6.21 -13.79
CA ILE A 177 1.57 7.03 -13.80
C ILE A 177 2.39 6.87 -15.08
N HIS A 178 2.08 5.89 -15.94
CA HIS A 178 2.78 5.70 -17.22
C HIS A 178 2.83 7.02 -18.03
N GLN A 179 1.79 7.84 -17.93
CA GLN A 179 1.72 9.14 -18.62
C GLN A 179 2.52 10.26 -17.94
N GLU A 180 3.03 10.05 -16.73
CA GLU A 180 3.72 11.05 -15.89
C GLU A 180 5.23 10.82 -15.77
N ILE A 181 5.74 9.75 -16.37
CA ILE A 181 7.16 9.36 -16.31
C ILE A 181 7.74 9.21 -17.73
N PRO A 182 9.07 9.25 -17.89
CA PRO A 182 9.70 9.04 -19.19
C PRO A 182 9.22 7.74 -19.86
N GLU A 183 8.95 7.77 -21.16
CA GLU A 183 8.38 6.64 -21.91
C GLU A 183 9.20 5.36 -21.78
N SER A 184 10.53 5.47 -21.75
CA SER A 184 11.43 4.33 -21.53
C SER A 184 11.18 3.63 -20.18
N VAL A 185 11.03 4.42 -19.10
CA VAL A 185 10.73 3.94 -17.75
C VAL A 185 9.30 3.40 -17.68
N GLY A 186 8.35 4.09 -18.31
CA GLY A 186 6.96 3.69 -18.41
C GLY A 186 6.76 2.32 -19.05
N ASN A 187 7.34 2.12 -20.24
CA ASN A 187 7.27 0.85 -20.98
C ASN A 187 7.92 -0.30 -20.19
N LYS A 188 9.10 -0.06 -19.60
CA LYS A 188 9.78 -1.04 -18.73
C LYS A 188 8.90 -1.40 -17.52
N SER A 189 8.30 -0.40 -16.89
CA SER A 189 7.45 -0.59 -15.70
C SER A 189 6.17 -1.36 -16.04
N TYR A 190 5.50 -0.99 -17.13
CA TYR A 190 4.29 -1.67 -17.58
C TYR A 190 4.55 -3.13 -17.96
N ALA A 191 5.66 -3.42 -18.65
CA ALA A 191 6.05 -4.78 -18.99
C ALA A 191 6.22 -5.68 -17.75
N LEU A 192 6.71 -5.14 -16.63
CA LEU A 192 6.87 -5.90 -15.38
C LEU A 192 5.53 -6.31 -14.75
N ILE A 193 4.47 -5.52 -14.92
CA ILE A 193 3.18 -5.69 -14.23
C ILE A 193 2.04 -6.09 -15.18
N ALA A 194 2.26 -6.18 -16.49
CA ALA A 194 1.20 -6.45 -17.48
C ALA A 194 0.43 -7.76 -17.24
N HIS A 195 1.08 -8.75 -16.61
CA HIS A 195 0.49 -10.04 -16.27
C HIS A 195 -0.30 -10.02 -14.95
N TYR A 196 -0.26 -8.93 -14.19
CA TYR A 196 -0.98 -8.83 -12.92
C TYR A 196 -2.50 -8.81 -13.15
N PRO A 197 -3.26 -9.41 -12.21
CA PRO A 197 -4.71 -9.47 -12.30
C PRO A 197 -5.36 -8.10 -12.39
N GLY A 198 -6.57 -8.05 -12.94
CA GLY A 198 -7.34 -6.82 -13.11
C GLY A 198 -8.46 -6.68 -12.08
N LYS A 199 -9.26 -5.61 -12.21
CA LYS A 199 -10.43 -5.33 -11.36
C LYS A 199 -11.43 -6.49 -11.27
N LYS A 200 -11.56 -7.29 -12.33
CA LYS A 200 -12.45 -8.46 -12.36
C LYS A 200 -12.01 -9.55 -11.38
N ASP A 201 -10.73 -9.62 -11.05
CA ASP A 201 -10.16 -10.64 -10.16
C ASP A 201 -10.29 -10.26 -8.68
N ILE A 202 -10.28 -8.96 -8.35
CA ILE A 202 -10.56 -8.46 -6.99
C ILE A 202 -11.92 -8.96 -6.46
N ARG A 203 -12.95 -9.03 -7.32
CA ARG A 203 -14.28 -9.53 -6.94
C ARG A 203 -14.25 -10.96 -6.39
N LYS A 204 -13.30 -11.79 -6.80
CA LYS A 204 -13.15 -13.18 -6.31
C LYS A 204 -12.56 -13.20 -4.90
N ILE A 205 -11.64 -12.28 -4.59
CA ILE A 205 -10.94 -12.16 -3.31
C ILE A 205 -11.90 -11.83 -2.16
N PHE A 206 -12.79 -10.86 -2.38
CA PHE A 206 -13.67 -10.38 -1.32
C PHE A 206 -14.94 -11.21 -1.17
N LYS A 207 -15.37 -11.94 -2.20
CA LYS A 207 -16.41 -12.97 -2.05
C LYS A 207 -15.99 -14.06 -1.07
N SER A 208 -14.70 -14.42 -1.01
CA SER A 208 -14.20 -15.35 0.01
C SER A 208 -14.15 -14.76 1.42
N PHE A 209 -14.00 -13.43 1.58
CA PHE A 209 -14.03 -12.78 2.90
C PHE A 209 -15.44 -12.55 3.45
N ALA A 210 -16.47 -12.54 2.59
CA ALA A 210 -17.87 -12.42 3.00
C ALA A 210 -18.46 -13.73 3.59
N LEU A 211 -17.72 -14.84 3.52
CA LEU A 211 -18.16 -16.17 3.95
C LEU A 211 -17.45 -16.64 5.25
N CYS A 212 -16.67 -15.78 5.90
CA CYS A 212 -16.02 -16.01 7.19
C CYS A 212 -16.48 -14.96 8.21
#